data_AF-A0A5Q0BF49-F1
#
_entry.id   AF-A0A5Q0BF49-F1
#
_cell.length_a   1.000
_cell.length_b   1.000
_cell.length_c   1.000
_cell.angle_alpha   90.00
_cell.angle_beta   90.00
_cell.angle_gamma   90.00
#
_symmetry.space_group_name_H-M   'P 1'
#
loop_
_entity.id
_entity.type
_entity.pdbx_description
1 polymer ?
#
loop_
_entity_poly.entity_id
_entity_poly.type
_entity_poly.pdbx_seq_one_letter_code
_entity_poly.pdbx_strand_id
1 'polypeptide(L)' 'MSAIGHHASAELLSRLLGFDIAPNRIAVSMAAGDHALILRLLQRLPEGKILDEVELAAVPLRAVIAKPHARLL' A
#
# COMPACT_ATOMS: atom_id res chain seq x y z
N MET A 1 11.83 2.47 -3.29
CA MET A 1 10.88 3.39 -3.96
C MET A 1 9.49 3.14 -3.39
N SER A 2 8.71 4.20 -3.12
CA SER A 2 7.32 4.10 -2.64
C SER A 2 6.34 4.48 -3.75
N ALA A 3 5.14 3.87 -3.76
CA ALA A 3 4.04 4.17 -4.68
C ALA A 3 2.70 4.36 -3.94
N ILE A 4 2.77 4.76 -2.67
CA ILE A 4 1.60 4.93 -1.81
C ILE A 4 0.88 6.23 -2.19
N GLY A 5 -0.36 6.14 -2.65
CA GLY A 5 -1.11 7.31 -3.15
C GLY A 5 -1.87 8.14 -2.12
N HIS A 6 -2.05 7.66 -0.89
CA HIS A 6 -2.84 8.33 0.15
C HIS A 6 -1.97 8.71 1.35
N HIS A 7 -2.17 9.92 1.88
CA HIS A 7 -1.40 10.48 3.00
C HIS A 7 -1.48 9.59 4.26
N ALA A 8 -2.68 9.25 4.72
CA ALA A 8 -2.88 8.44 5.92
C ALA A 8 -2.18 7.06 5.84
N SER A 9 -2.15 6.44 4.64
CA SER A 9 -1.43 5.18 4.43
C SER A 9 0.09 5.36 4.48
N ALA A 10 0.59 6.47 3.94
CA ALA A 10 2.01 6.79 3.97
C ALA A 10 2.48 7.04 5.41
N GLU A 11 1.76 7.89 6.17
CA GLU A 11 2.04 8.14 7.59
C GLU A 11 1.94 6.90 8.47
N LEU A 12 0.93 6.06 8.25
CA LEU A 12 0.82 4.78 8.97
C LEU A 12 2.06 3.91 8.72
N LEU A 13 2.48 3.74 7.47
CA LEU A 13 3.66 2.94 7.15
C LEU A 13 4.96 3.61 7.64
N SER A 14 5.07 4.94 7.62
CA SER A 14 6.21 5.65 8.18
C SER A 14 6.38 5.33 9.66
N ARG A 15 5.27 5.37 10.43
CA ARG A 15 5.25 5.03 11.86
C ARG A 15 5.62 3.57 12.11
N LEU A 16 5.06 2.64 11.32
CA LEU A 16 5.31 1.20 11.49
C LEU A 16 6.73 0.78 11.11
N LEU A 17 7.31 1.40 10.09
CA LEU A 17 8.62 1.04 9.54
C LEU A 17 9.77 1.89 10.08
N GLY A 18 9.47 3.01 10.76
CA GLY A 18 10.46 3.85 11.43
C GLY A 18 11.25 4.79 10.50
N PHE A 19 10.74 5.09 9.31
CA PHE A 19 11.34 6.05 8.39
C PHE A 19 10.27 6.84 7.64
N ASP A 20 10.61 8.04 7.17
CA ASP A 20 9.66 8.91 6.47
C ASP A 20 9.33 8.38 5.06
N ILE A 21 8.04 8.33 4.76
CA ILE A 21 7.49 7.92 3.47
C ILE A 21 6.51 9.00 3.01
N ALA A 22 6.91 9.78 2.02
CA ALA A 22 6.02 10.73 1.37
C ALA A 22 4.97 10.01 0.49
N PRO A 23 3.75 10.56 0.37
CA PRO A 23 2.79 10.08 -0.61
C PRO A 23 3.34 10.26 -2.03
N ASN A 24 3.26 9.21 -2.82
CA ASN A 24 3.74 9.15 -4.20
C ASN A 24 2.75 8.38 -5.07
N ARG A 25 1.77 9.08 -5.65
CA ARG A 25 0.72 8.47 -6.49
C ARG A 25 1.23 8.29 -7.92
N ILE A 26 1.86 7.15 -8.16
CA ILE A 26 2.42 6.78 -9.45
C ILE A 26 2.03 5.36 -9.84
N ALA A 27 2.01 5.09 -11.14
CA ALA A 27 1.91 3.72 -11.63
C ALA A 27 3.27 3.02 -11.46
N VAL A 28 3.25 1.75 -11.03
CA VAL A 28 4.43 0.90 -10.94
C VAL A 28 4.16 -0.39 -11.69
N SER A 29 5.14 -0.83 -12.48
CA SER A 29 5.16 -2.15 -13.11
C SER A 29 6.26 -2.98 -12.46
N MET A 30 5.97 -4.24 -12.15
CA MET A 30 6.92 -5.15 -11.52
C MET A 30 7.54 -6.06 -12.59
N ALA A 31 8.86 -6.10 -12.67
CA ALA A 31 9.64 -7.02 -13.49
C ALA A 31 10.01 -8.29 -12.72
N ALA A 32 10.39 -9.36 -13.42
CA ALA A 32 10.86 -10.58 -12.77
C ALA A 32 12.01 -10.29 -11.79
N GLY A 33 11.88 -10.77 -10.55
CA GLY A 33 12.80 -10.48 -9.45
C GLY A 33 12.32 -9.39 -8.49
N ASP A 34 11.37 -8.54 -8.91
CA ASP A 34 10.82 -7.49 -8.05
C ASP A 34 9.97 -8.07 -6.91
N HIS A 35 9.95 -7.33 -5.81
CA HIS A 35 9.11 -7.59 -4.65
C HIS A 35 8.46 -6.28 -4.20
N ALA A 36 7.20 -6.34 -3.78
CA ALA A 36 6.49 -5.20 -3.22
C ALA A 36 5.96 -5.53 -1.82
N LEU A 37 6.17 -4.62 -0.87
CA LEU A 37 5.45 -4.61 0.40
C LEU A 37 4.14 -3.87 0.20
N ILE A 38 3.01 -4.56 0.38
CA ILE A 38 1.67 -4.01 0.18
C ILE A 38 0.94 -3.97 1.52
N LEU A 39 0.43 -2.79 1.89
CA LEU A 39 -0.59 -2.66 2.93
C LEU A 39 -1.96 -2.90 2.30
N ARG A 40 -2.58 -4.04 2.60
CA ARG A 40 -3.84 -4.47 2.00
C ARG A 40 -5.00 -4.27 2.98
N LEU A 41 -6.06 -3.59 2.53
CA LEU A 41 -7.35 -3.56 3.23
C LEU A 41 -8.00 -4.95 3.14
N LEU A 42 -8.51 -5.45 4.26
CA LEU A 42 -9.18 -6.77 4.32
C LEU A 42 -10.70 -6.70 4.13
N GLN A 43 -11.21 -5.52 3.74
CA GLN A 43 -12.61 -5.30 3.42
C GLN A 43 -12.74 -4.36 2.21
N ARG A 44 -13.88 -4.43 1.54
CA ARG A 44 -14.23 -3.51 0.45
C ARG A 44 -14.82 -2.23 1.04
N LEU A 45 -14.34 -1.08 0.56
CA LEU A 45 -14.91 0.22 0.89
C LEU A 45 -15.98 0.63 -0.12
N PRO A 46 -16.87 1.57 0.23
CA PRO A 46 -17.69 2.28 -0.74
C PRO A 46 -16.82 2.94 -1.82
N GLU A 47 -17.36 3.07 -3.03
CA GLU A 47 -16.65 3.71 -4.13
C GLU A 47 -16.33 5.18 -3.81
N GLY A 48 -15.12 5.61 -4.17
CA GLY A 48 -14.64 6.97 -3.89
C GLY A 48 -14.25 7.24 -2.43
N LYS A 49 -14.41 6.29 -1.51
CA LYS A 49 -14.04 6.50 -0.10
C LYS A 49 -12.52 6.63 0.05
N ILE A 50 -12.10 7.77 0.58
CA ILE A 50 -10.75 8.02 1.08
C ILE A 50 -10.83 7.95 2.61
N LEU A 51 -9.92 7.20 3.23
CA LEU A 51 -9.83 7.07 4.68
C LEU A 51 -8.88 8.12 5.25
N ASP A 52 -9.29 8.79 6.32
CA ASP A 52 -8.37 9.51 7.19
C ASP A 52 -7.61 8.54 8.12
N GLU A 53 -6.75 9.07 9.00
CA GLU A 53 -5.97 8.24 9.93
C GLU A 53 -6.82 7.46 10.94
N VAL A 54 -7.88 8.08 11.46
CA VAL A 54 -8.76 7.48 12.48
C VAL A 54 -9.56 6.35 11.84
N GLU A 55 -10.11 6.60 10.65
CA GLU A 55 -10.83 5.60 9.88
C GLU A 55 -9.92 4.45 9.45
N LEU A 56 -8.70 4.73 9.00
CA LEU A 56 -7.73 3.71 8.59
C LEU A 56 -7.35 2.79 9.74
N ALA A 57 -7.19 3.33 10.95
CA ALA A 57 -6.88 2.55 12.16
C ALA A 57 -8.01 1.60 12.57
N ALA A 58 -9.26 1.92 12.22
CA ALA A 58 -10.43 1.09 12.49
C ALA A 58 -10.68 -0.01 11.44
N VAL A 59 -9.98 0.02 10.30
CA VAL A 59 -10.12 -0.97 9.23
C VAL A 59 -9.14 -2.13 9.45
N PRO A 60 -9.56 -3.39 9.27
CA PRO A 60 -8.63 -4.51 9.30
C PRO A 60 -7.64 -4.46 8.13
N LEU A 61 -6.35 -4.49 8.46
CA LEU A 61 -5.23 -4.36 7.54
C LEU A 61 -4.30 -5.58 7.61
N ARG A 62 -3.59 -5.86 6.52
CA ARG A 62 -2.48 -6.83 6.51
C ARG A 62 -1.34 -6.37 5.63
N ALA A 63 -0.12 -6.50 6.13
CA ALA A 63 1.09 -6.42 5.31
C ALA A 63 1.31 -7.73 4.54
N VAL A 64 1.53 -7.64 3.23
CA VAL A 64 1.85 -8.79 2.37
C VAL A 64 3.04 -8.47 1.48
N ILE A 65 3.82 -9.49 1.14
CA ILE A 65 4.84 -9.40 0.09
C ILE A 65 4.24 -9.94 -1.21
N ALA A 66 4.20 -9.11 -2.24
CA ALA A 66 3.79 -9.50 -3.58
C ALA A 66 5.01 -9.70 -4.48
N LYS A 67 4.90 -10.67 -5.39
CA LYS A 67 5.85 -10.93 -6.48
C LYS A 67 5.09 -10.85 -7.80
N PRO A 68 5.71 -10.43 -8.91
CA PRO A 68 5.05 -10.47 -10.20
C PRO A 68 4.75 -11.93 -10.55
N HIS A 69 3.54 -12.17 -11.05
CA HIS A 69 3.19 -13.48 -11.58
C HIS A 69 4.05 -13.73 -12.82
N ALA A 70 4.71 -14.89 -12.90
CA ALA A 70 5.42 -15.27 -14.11
C ALA A 70 4.38 -15.39 -15.25
N ARG A 71 4.52 -14.56 -16.27
CA ARG A 71 3.75 -14.71 -17.50
C ARG A 71 4.42 -15.84 -18.27
N LEU A 72 3.86 -17.05 -18.20
CA LEU A 72 4.24 -18.12 -19.12
C LEU A 72 3.83 -17.65 -20.51
N LEU A 73 4.82 -17.35 -21.35
CA LEU A 73 4.63 -17.12 -22.78
C LEU A 73 4.31 -18.45 -23.47
#